data_AF-A0A316DWP2-F1
#
_entry.id   AF-A0A316DWP2-F1
#
_cell.length_a   1.000
_cell.length_b   1.000
_cell.length_c   1.000
_cell.angle_alpha   90.00
_cell.angle_beta   90.00
_cell.angle_gamma   90.00
#
_symmetry.space_group_name_H-M   'P 1'
#
loop_
_entity.id
_entity.type
_entity.pdbx_description
1 polymer ?
#
loop_
_entity_poly.entity_id
_entity_poly.type
_entity_poly.pdbx_seq_one_letter_code
_entity_poly.pdbx_strand_id
1 'polypeptide(L)' 'MGKFYVEKKKKYEKVMAKPETIDFLLNYSKSLKINDIKGVKFESNMN' A
#
# COMPACT_ATOMS: atom_id res chain seq x y z
N MET A 1 -9.18 33.66 -26.14
CA MET A 1 -10.24 33.06 -25.29
C MET A 1 -9.83 31.62 -24.97
N GLY A 2 -9.12 31.42 -23.85
CA GLY A 2 -8.68 30.09 -23.43
C GLY A 2 -9.86 29.34 -22.82
N LYS A 3 -10.27 28.24 -23.43
CA LYS A 3 -11.32 27.36 -22.89
C LYS A 3 -10.84 26.86 -21.53
N PHE A 4 -11.59 27.15 -20.48
CA PHE A 4 -11.31 26.68 -19.13
C PHE A 4 -11.47 25.15 -19.10
N TYR A 5 -10.38 24.41 -19.32
CA TYR A 5 -10.32 22.94 -19.16
C TYR A 5 -10.40 22.48 -17.70
N VAL A 6 -10.96 23.29 -16.81
CA VAL A 6 -11.27 22.85 -15.45
C VAL A 6 -12.68 22.27 -15.50
N GLU A 7 -12.81 21.14 -16.18
CA GLU A 7 -13.98 20.28 -16.05
C GLU A 7 -14.13 19.94 -14.57
N LYS A 8 -15.26 20.41 -14.01
CA LYS A 8 -15.86 20.06 -12.71
C LYS A 8 -14.95 19.19 -11.84
N LYS A 9 -14.34 19.78 -10.81
CA LYS A 9 -13.65 19.05 -9.73
C LYS A 9 -14.56 17.90 -9.29
N LYS A 10 -14.25 16.67 -9.73
CA LYS A 10 -14.96 15.46 -9.28
C LYS A 10 -14.90 15.50 -7.75
N LYS A 11 -16.06 15.49 -7.09
CA LYS A 11 -16.12 15.25 -5.65
C LYS A 11 -15.55 13.86 -5.45
N TYR A 12 -14.29 13.79 -5.05
CA TYR A 12 -13.69 12.54 -4.62
C TYR A 12 -14.27 12.23 -3.25
N GLU A 13 -14.89 11.06 -3.12
CA GLU A 13 -15.17 10.53 -1.79
C GLU A 13 -13.83 10.12 -1.18
N LYS A 14 -13.57 10.58 0.04
CA LYS A 14 -12.38 10.18 0.79
C LYS A 14 -12.59 8.74 1.25
N VAL A 15 -12.23 7.79 0.40
CA VAL A 15 -12.22 6.38 0.78
C VAL A 15 -11.01 6.16 1.67
N MET A 16 -11.26 6.00 2.97
CA MET A 16 -10.23 5.56 3.91
C MET A 16 -10.21 4.02 3.93
N ALA A 17 -9.02 3.45 3.99
CA ALA A 17 -8.88 2.03 4.30
C ALA A 17 -9.46 1.76 5.69
N LYS A 18 -10.07 0.58 5.87
CA LYS A 18 -10.54 0.16 7.18
C LYS A 18 -9.33 -0.05 8.12
N PRO A 19 -9.44 0.24 9.42
CA PRO A 19 -8.35 0.03 10.38
C PRO A 19 -7.77 -1.39 10.32
N GLU A 20 -8.61 -2.40 10.17
CA GLU A 20 -8.19 -3.81 10.08
C GLU A 20 -7.31 -4.08 8.86
N THR A 21 -7.56 -3.38 7.74
CA THR A 21 -6.72 -3.48 6.54
C THR A 21 -5.35 -2.85 6.78
N ILE A 22 -5.31 -1.73 7.50
CA ILE A 22 -4.06 -1.05 7.86
C ILE A 22 -3.25 -1.96 8.79
N ASP A 23 -3.88 -2.51 9.83
CA ASP A 23 -3.24 -3.39 10.79
C ASP A 23 -2.73 -4.68 10.15
N PHE A 24 -3.52 -5.27 9.25
CA PHE A 24 -3.10 -6.44 8.48
C PHE A 24 -1.82 -6.15 7.67
N LEU A 25 -1.81 -5.05 6.90
CA LEU A 25 -0.65 -4.69 6.07
C LEU A 25 0.58 -4.40 6.93
N LEU A 26 0.40 -3.71 8.07
CA LEU A 26 1.50 -3.42 8.99
C LEU A 26 2.06 -4.69 9.63
N ASN A 27 1.20 -5.60 10.07
CA ASN A 27 1.63 -6.85 10.68
C ASN A 27 2.32 -7.76 9.65
N TYR A 28 1.76 -7.86 8.45
CA TYR A 28 2.37 -8.59 7.33
C TYR A 28 3.75 -8.03 6.97
N SER A 29 3.89 -6.70 6.88
CA SER A 29 5.18 -6.06 6.59
C SER A 29 6.20 -6.30 7.69
N LYS A 30 5.78 -6.40 8.96
CA LYS A 30 6.67 -6.67 10.10
C LYS A 30 7.08 -8.14 10.17
N SER A 31 6.22 -9.07 9.75
CA SER A 31 6.52 -10.50 9.76
C SER A 31 7.39 -10.93 8.58
N LEU A 32 7.55 -10.07 7.57
CA LEU A 32 8.43 -10.30 6.43
C LEU A 32 9.90 -10.29 6.87
N LYS A 33 10.55 -11.44 6.75
CA LYS A 33 11.99 -11.59 6.93
C LYS A 33 12.65 -11.95 5.61
N ILE A 34 13.59 -11.13 5.19
CA ILE A 34 14.47 -11.42 4.06
C ILE A 34 15.64 -12.23 4.62
N ASN A 35 15.72 -13.50 4.23
CA ASN A 35 16.84 -14.37 4.58
C ASN A 35 17.80 -14.42 3.39
N ASP A 36 19.10 -14.35 3.68
CA ASP A 36 20.16 -14.54 2.70
C ASP A 36 20.92 -15.81 3.07
N ILE A 37 20.79 -16.85 2.25
CA ILE A 37 21.55 -18.10 2.42
C ILE A 37 22.35 -18.33 1.15
N LYS A 38 23.67 -18.33 1.30
CA LYS A 38 24.64 -18.59 0.22
C LYS A 38 24.44 -17.66 -0.99
N GLY A 39 24.06 -16.41 -0.76
CA GLY A 39 23.86 -15.39 -1.81
C GLY A 39 22.49 -15.46 -2.49
N VAL A 40 21.60 -16.34 -2.04
CA VAL A 40 20.21 -16.41 -2.50
C VAL A 40 19.32 -15.75 -1.45
N LYS A 41 18.60 -14.70 -1.87
CA LYS A 41 17.65 -13.98 -1.03
C LYS A 41 16.25 -14.55 -1.20
N PHE A 42 15.56 -14.78 -0.10
CA PHE A 42 14.17 -15.20 -0.11
C PHE A 42 13.39 -14.53 1.00
N GLU A 43 12.15 -14.22 0.66
CA GLU A 43 11.17 -13.65 1.56
C GLU A 43 10.49 -14.79 2.31
N SER A 44 10.53 -14.71 3.63
CA SER A 44 9.79 -15.61 4.52
C SER A 44 8.80 -14.78 5.33
N ASN A 45 7.55 -15.22 5.37
CA ASN A 45 6.56 -14.67 6.26
C ASN A 45 6.37 -15.67 7.41
N MET A 46 6.85 -15.33 8.61
CA MET A 46 6.74 -16.21 9.80
C MET A 46 5.45 -15.94 10.59
N ASN A 47 4.33 -15.71 9.90
CA ASN A 47 3.02 -15.52 10.53
C ASN A 47 2.29 -16.85 10.72
#